data_AF-A0A4U1J2J5-F1
#
_entry.id   AF-A0A4U1J2J5-F1
#
_cell.length_a   1.000
_cell.length_b   1.000
_cell.length_c   1.000
_cell.angle_alpha   90.00
_cell.angle_beta   90.00
_cell.angle_gamma   90.00
#
_symmetry.space_group_name_H-M   'P 1'
#
loop_
_entity.id
_entity.type
_entity.pdbx_description
1 polymer ?
#
loop_
_entity_poly.entity_id
_entity_poly.type
_entity_poly.pdbx_seq_one_letter_code
_entity_poly.pdbx_strand_id
1 'polypeptide(L)'
;MAARKNTFDDKLARIRELARAEPPTAATPDLARFLSDPNPFLVGEAAKVAADLELRALAPDLVAAFDRLLGMPAMSDRGCHAKQKVLEALITLEADVWDTYRKGLRYVQIEVTVGPPVDTAGLVRGLSAHALVRTNFPRAALEVTPLLFDETPEARVAAAEALRDTCEVVCAAVLHTRVLVGDPEPDVLGACYRGMLALEPRQYLPVVAAALEAGVETAALALGESRLPEALLVLKDALAHANAEMEKTVLLGVALLRTDDALTYLLELLAEAPESRAIHVIQALSLHRHDTRLTSRVGEIVSARKSRKLARVFAERFGPNEGG
;
A
#
# COMPACT_ATOMS: atom_id res chain seq x y z
N MET A 1 -24.86 40.57 -18.40
CA MET A 1 -23.83 39.64 -18.90
C MET A 1 -24.03 38.30 -18.19
N ALA A 2 -24.61 37.31 -18.87
CA ALA A 2 -24.83 36.00 -18.27
C ALA A 2 -23.47 35.30 -18.10
N ALA A 3 -23.16 34.88 -16.87
CA ALA A 3 -21.99 34.08 -16.57
C ALA A 3 -21.99 32.85 -17.48
N ARG A 4 -20.90 32.66 -18.24
CA ARG A 4 -20.69 31.47 -19.07
C ARG A 4 -20.67 30.29 -18.09
N LYS A 5 -21.77 29.55 -17.99
CA LYS A 5 -21.85 28.30 -17.22
C LYS A 5 -20.61 27.47 -17.53
N ASN A 6 -19.80 27.22 -16.50
CA ASN A 6 -18.52 26.57 -16.70
C ASN A 6 -18.83 25.09 -16.93
N THR A 7 -18.88 24.69 -18.20
CA THR A 7 -19.34 23.36 -18.63
C THR A 7 -18.59 22.21 -17.97
N PHE A 8 -17.36 22.43 -17.50
CA PHE A 8 -16.63 21.47 -16.68
C PHE A 8 -17.21 21.31 -15.27
N ASP A 9 -17.41 22.42 -14.54
CA ASP A 9 -17.91 22.40 -13.16
C ASP A 9 -19.32 21.81 -13.09
N ASP A 10 -20.17 22.13 -14.07
CA ASP A 10 -21.52 21.56 -14.19
C ASP A 10 -21.48 20.03 -14.40
N LYS A 11 -20.57 19.53 -15.25
CA LYS A 11 -20.38 18.09 -15.47
C LYS A 11 -19.86 17.39 -14.22
N LEU A 12 -18.89 18.00 -13.54
CA LEU A 12 -18.33 17.43 -12.30
C LEU A 12 -19.36 17.39 -11.18
N ALA A 13 -20.16 18.46 -11.02
CA ALA A 13 -21.29 18.48 -10.09
C ALA A 13 -22.28 17.36 -10.41
N ARG A 14 -22.61 17.17 -11.70
CA ARG A 14 -23.49 16.09 -12.13
C ARG A 14 -22.93 14.70 -11.79
N ILE A 15 -21.64 14.45 -12.02
CA ILE A 15 -21.00 13.17 -11.64
C ILE A 15 -21.13 12.93 -10.12
N ARG A 16 -20.91 13.97 -9.31
CA ARG A 16 -21.04 13.87 -7.84
C ARG A 16 -22.47 13.60 -7.39
N GLU A 17 -23.47 14.14 -8.09
CA GLU A 17 -24.88 13.84 -7.83
C GLU A 17 -25.21 12.37 -8.13
N LEU A 18 -24.66 11.81 -9.22
CA LEU A 18 -24.91 10.42 -9.61
C LEU A 18 -24.48 9.40 -8.56
N ALA A 19 -23.49 9.73 -7.73
CA ALA A 19 -23.05 8.90 -6.60
C ALA A 19 -24.16 8.65 -5.55
N ARG A 20 -25.28 9.37 -5.62
CA ARG A 20 -26.44 9.21 -4.74
C ARG A 20 -27.68 8.69 -5.47
N ALA A 21 -27.51 8.10 -6.65
CA ALA A 21 -28.62 7.59 -7.44
C ALA A 21 -29.32 6.42 -6.73
N GLU A 22 -30.65 6.45 -6.69
CA GLU A 22 -31.48 5.40 -6.15
C GLU A 22 -32.55 4.99 -7.19
N PRO A 23 -32.55 3.73 -7.68
CA PRO A 23 -31.52 2.71 -7.45
C PRO A 23 -30.17 3.09 -8.11
N PRO A 24 -29.02 2.55 -7.65
CA PRO A 24 -27.70 2.84 -8.23
C PRO A 24 -27.63 2.66 -9.75
N THR A 25 -28.34 1.66 -10.28
CA THR A 25 -28.40 1.36 -11.72
C THR A 25 -28.98 2.50 -12.56
N ALA A 26 -29.75 3.43 -11.97
CA ALA A 26 -30.25 4.61 -12.66
C ALA A 26 -29.12 5.55 -13.13
N ALA A 27 -27.93 5.50 -12.51
CA ALA A 27 -26.77 6.29 -12.91
C ALA A 27 -26.05 5.75 -14.17
N THR A 28 -26.30 4.49 -14.54
CA THR A 28 -25.54 3.78 -15.59
C THR A 28 -25.47 4.54 -16.92
N PRO A 29 -26.57 5.05 -17.51
CA PRO A 29 -26.50 5.71 -18.82
C PRO A 29 -25.70 7.02 -18.78
N ASP A 30 -25.83 7.79 -17.70
CA ASP A 30 -25.10 9.04 -17.54
C ASP A 30 -23.61 8.78 -17.31
N LEU A 31 -23.27 7.78 -16.48
CA LEU A 31 -21.88 7.39 -16.23
C LEU A 31 -21.20 6.85 -17.47
N ALA A 32 -21.86 6.01 -18.28
CA ALA A 32 -21.34 5.56 -19.57
C ALA A 32 -21.01 6.75 -20.50
N ARG A 33 -21.86 7.78 -20.51
CA ARG A 33 -21.61 9.01 -21.26
C ARG A 33 -20.38 9.78 -20.72
N PHE A 34 -20.23 9.89 -19.41
CA PHE A 34 -19.07 10.56 -18.80
C PHE A 34 -17.76 9.77 -18.96
N LEU A 35 -17.82 8.43 -18.97
CA LEU A 35 -16.68 7.58 -19.31
C LEU A 35 -16.20 7.78 -20.76
N SER A 36 -17.05 8.34 -21.62
CA SER A 36 -16.73 8.73 -23.00
C SER A 36 -16.36 10.21 -23.16
N ASP A 37 -16.29 10.98 -22.07
CA ASP A 37 -15.97 12.42 -22.14
C ASP A 37 -14.54 12.67 -22.68
N PRO A 38 -14.31 13.75 -23.45
CA PRO A 38 -12.97 14.12 -23.91
C PRO A 38 -12.04 14.58 -22.79
N ASN A 39 -12.56 14.97 -21.62
CA ASN A 39 -11.74 15.41 -20.49
C ASN A 39 -11.37 14.21 -19.59
N PRO A 40 -10.09 13.83 -19.49
CA PRO A 40 -9.66 12.67 -18.70
C PRO A 40 -10.02 12.76 -17.22
N PHE A 41 -9.99 13.96 -16.64
CA PHE A 41 -10.36 14.14 -15.24
C PHE A 41 -11.82 13.72 -14.98
N LEU A 42 -12.75 14.13 -15.86
CA LEU A 42 -14.16 13.74 -15.74
C LEU A 42 -14.36 12.23 -15.96
N VAL A 43 -13.60 11.62 -16.87
CA VAL A 43 -13.58 10.17 -17.07
C VAL A 43 -13.16 9.45 -15.78
N GLY A 44 -12.09 9.89 -15.13
CA GLY A 44 -11.62 9.32 -13.87
C GLY A 44 -12.63 9.47 -12.73
N GLU A 45 -13.26 10.64 -12.59
CA GLU A 45 -14.31 10.85 -11.59
C GLU A 45 -15.55 9.96 -11.84
N ALA A 46 -15.95 9.79 -13.10
CA ALA A 46 -17.05 8.89 -13.45
C ALA A 46 -16.70 7.42 -13.18
N ALA A 47 -15.47 7.00 -13.46
CA ALA A 47 -14.99 5.65 -13.16
C ALA A 47 -15.03 5.35 -11.65
N LYS A 48 -14.59 6.31 -10.83
CA LYS A 48 -14.70 6.20 -9.37
C LYS A 48 -16.14 6.01 -8.91
N VAL A 49 -17.07 6.84 -9.40
CA VAL A 49 -18.50 6.71 -9.04
C VAL A 49 -19.08 5.37 -9.52
N ALA A 50 -18.68 4.87 -10.68
CA ALA A 50 -19.10 3.55 -11.16
C ALA A 50 -18.62 2.42 -10.23
N ALA A 51 -17.42 2.53 -9.68
CA ALA A 51 -16.88 1.59 -8.70
C ALA A 51 -17.59 1.69 -7.34
N ASP A 52 -17.78 2.91 -6.82
CA ASP A 52 -18.46 3.18 -5.54
C ASP A 52 -19.91 2.65 -5.54
N LEU A 53 -20.57 2.66 -6.70
CA LEU A 53 -21.91 2.13 -6.91
C LEU A 53 -21.95 0.65 -7.36
N GLU A 54 -20.79 -0.01 -7.44
CA GLU A 54 -20.62 -1.40 -7.86
C GLU A 54 -21.26 -1.74 -9.22
N LEU A 55 -21.24 -0.80 -10.17
CA LEU A 55 -21.92 -0.92 -11.47
C LEU A 55 -21.13 -1.77 -12.47
N ARG A 56 -21.11 -3.09 -12.25
CA ARG A 56 -20.41 -4.08 -13.11
C ARG A 56 -20.78 -4.01 -14.59
N ALA A 57 -22.00 -3.57 -14.91
CA ALA A 57 -22.47 -3.40 -16.29
C ALA A 57 -21.64 -2.37 -17.08
N LEU A 58 -20.93 -1.45 -16.42
CA LEU A 58 -20.06 -0.45 -17.05
C LEU A 58 -18.64 -0.95 -17.35
N ALA A 59 -18.32 -2.23 -17.10
CA ALA A 59 -16.99 -2.77 -17.41
C ALA A 59 -16.58 -2.56 -18.89
N PRO A 60 -17.45 -2.77 -19.91
CA PRO A 60 -17.10 -2.47 -21.30
C PRO A 60 -16.80 -0.98 -21.55
N ASP A 61 -17.56 -0.08 -20.92
CA ASP A 61 -17.34 1.37 -21.03
C ASP A 61 -16.03 1.80 -20.38
N LEU A 62 -15.68 1.20 -19.23
CA LEU A 62 -14.40 1.41 -18.54
C LEU A 62 -13.22 0.92 -19.40
N VAL A 63 -13.34 -0.25 -20.04
CA VAL A 63 -12.32 -0.74 -20.98
C VAL A 63 -12.15 0.21 -22.16
N ALA A 64 -13.26 0.65 -22.78
CA ALA A 64 -13.21 1.60 -23.89
C ALA A 64 -12.61 2.96 -23.47
N ALA A 65 -12.91 3.42 -22.25
CA ALA A 65 -12.31 4.61 -21.68
C ALA A 65 -10.80 4.46 -21.48
N PHE A 66 -10.36 3.34 -20.89
CA PHE A 66 -8.95 3.07 -20.67
C PHE A 66 -8.17 3.01 -21.99
N ASP A 67 -8.65 2.24 -22.97
CA ASP A 67 -8.02 2.13 -24.29
C ASP A 67 -7.86 3.49 -24.97
N ARG A 68 -8.88 4.35 -24.87
CA ARG A 68 -8.80 5.72 -25.37
C ARG A 68 -7.75 6.55 -24.62
N LEU A 69 -7.75 6.48 -23.28
CA LEU A 69 -6.80 7.22 -22.43
C LEU A 69 -5.34 6.83 -22.69
N LEU A 70 -5.05 5.56 -23.00
CA LEU A 70 -3.70 5.10 -23.36
C LEU A 70 -3.18 5.74 -24.66
N GLY A 71 -4.08 6.05 -25.60
CA GLY A 71 -3.74 6.67 -26.88
C GLY A 71 -3.66 8.21 -26.84
N MET A 72 -4.01 8.84 -25.72
CA MET A 72 -3.95 10.31 -25.60
C MET A 72 -2.51 10.80 -25.37
N PRO A 73 -2.21 12.06 -25.76
CA PRO A 73 -0.94 12.69 -25.38
C PRO A 73 -0.74 12.68 -23.86
N ALA A 74 0.50 12.46 -23.39
CA ALA A 74 0.82 12.38 -21.96
C ALA A 74 0.27 13.59 -21.15
N MET A 75 0.36 14.79 -21.73
CA MET A 75 -0.11 16.03 -21.10
C MET A 75 -1.62 16.11 -20.89
N SER A 76 -2.41 15.27 -21.56
CA SER A 76 -3.87 15.25 -21.41
C SER A 76 -4.32 14.64 -20.07
N ASP A 77 -3.53 13.72 -19.51
CA ASP A 77 -3.81 13.02 -18.26
C ASP A 77 -2.51 12.92 -17.46
N ARG A 78 -2.05 14.10 -17.02
CA ARG A 78 -0.80 14.25 -16.26
C ARG A 78 -0.83 13.38 -15.01
N GLY A 79 0.25 12.65 -14.75
CA GLY A 79 0.35 11.71 -13.64
C GLY A 79 -0.53 10.46 -13.78
N CYS A 80 -1.10 10.20 -14.96
CA CYS A 80 -1.99 9.06 -15.21
C CYS A 80 -3.25 9.01 -14.29
N HIS A 81 -3.75 10.16 -13.81
CA HIS A 81 -4.86 10.19 -12.85
C HIS A 81 -6.12 9.47 -13.32
N ALA A 82 -6.55 9.70 -14.57
CA ALA A 82 -7.72 9.06 -15.12
C ALA A 82 -7.48 7.57 -15.36
N LYS A 83 -6.31 7.21 -15.92
CA LYS A 83 -5.91 5.82 -16.16
C LYS A 83 -5.92 5.00 -14.86
N GLN A 84 -5.36 5.54 -13.78
CA GLN A 84 -5.35 4.89 -12.47
C GLN A 84 -6.77 4.65 -11.96
N LYS A 85 -7.64 5.68 -11.94
CA LYS A 85 -9.04 5.54 -11.48
C LYS A 85 -9.86 4.55 -12.30
N VAL A 86 -9.63 4.49 -13.62
CA VAL A 86 -10.30 3.51 -14.49
C VAL A 86 -9.83 2.09 -14.17
N LEU A 87 -8.53 1.87 -13.97
CA LEU A 87 -8.00 0.57 -13.53
C LEU A 87 -8.51 0.18 -12.15
N GLU A 88 -8.48 1.08 -11.18
CA GLU A 88 -9.02 0.86 -9.83
C GLU A 88 -10.51 0.47 -9.88
N ALA A 89 -11.29 1.11 -10.75
CA ALA A 89 -12.69 0.76 -10.97
C ALA A 89 -12.84 -0.65 -11.55
N LEU A 90 -12.07 -1.00 -12.59
CA LEU A 90 -12.07 -2.34 -13.17
C LEU A 90 -11.67 -3.43 -12.15
N ILE A 91 -10.68 -3.15 -11.30
CA ILE A 91 -10.23 -4.05 -10.22
C ILE A 91 -11.32 -4.20 -9.15
N THR A 92 -11.93 -3.09 -8.73
CA THR A 92 -13.02 -3.08 -7.73
C THR A 92 -14.23 -3.87 -8.21
N LEU A 93 -14.56 -3.75 -9.51
CA LEU A 93 -15.66 -4.47 -10.14
C LEU A 93 -15.31 -5.91 -10.52
N GLU A 94 -14.07 -6.36 -10.25
CA GLU A 94 -13.55 -7.70 -10.56
C GLU A 94 -13.73 -8.05 -12.05
N ALA A 95 -13.50 -7.07 -12.93
CA ALA A 95 -13.71 -7.24 -14.36
C ALA A 95 -12.67 -8.19 -14.99
N ASP A 96 -13.13 -9.23 -15.68
CA ASP A 96 -12.28 -10.18 -16.42
C ASP A 96 -11.89 -9.62 -17.80
N VAL A 97 -10.92 -8.71 -17.80
CA VAL A 97 -10.48 -7.95 -18.99
C VAL A 97 -8.97 -8.00 -19.15
N TRP A 98 -8.41 -9.22 -19.18
CA TRP A 98 -6.97 -9.44 -19.16
C TRP A 98 -6.19 -8.67 -20.23
N ASP A 99 -6.69 -8.58 -21.46
CA ASP A 99 -6.01 -7.82 -22.52
C ASP A 99 -5.84 -6.33 -22.16
N THR A 100 -6.81 -5.74 -21.46
CA THR A 100 -6.75 -4.37 -20.94
C THR A 100 -5.68 -4.22 -19.88
N TYR A 101 -5.63 -5.12 -18.90
CA TYR A 101 -4.59 -5.11 -17.87
C TYR A 101 -3.20 -5.34 -18.47
N ARG A 102 -3.06 -6.24 -19.45
CA ARG A 102 -1.80 -6.46 -20.15
C ARG A 102 -1.31 -5.23 -20.90
N LYS A 103 -2.21 -4.44 -21.49
CA LYS A 103 -1.85 -3.13 -22.09
C LYS A 103 -1.32 -2.18 -21.02
N GLY A 104 -2.02 -2.06 -19.89
CA GLY A 104 -1.60 -1.22 -18.77
C GLY A 104 -0.26 -1.65 -18.16
N LEU A 105 0.00 -2.96 -18.07
CA LEU A 105 1.25 -3.55 -17.57
C LEU A 105 2.49 -3.11 -18.37
N ARG A 106 2.31 -2.78 -19.66
CA ARG A 106 3.38 -2.35 -20.58
C ARG A 106 3.35 -0.85 -20.86
N TYR A 107 2.43 -0.11 -20.26
CA TYR A 107 2.24 1.30 -20.56
C TYR A 107 3.35 2.16 -19.96
N VAL A 108 3.82 3.16 -20.71
CA VAL A 108 4.83 4.14 -20.33
C VAL A 108 4.30 5.53 -20.68
N GLN A 109 4.41 6.48 -19.75
CA GLN A 109 4.00 7.86 -19.95
C GLN A 109 5.14 8.80 -19.61
N ILE A 110 5.91 9.19 -20.62
CA ILE A 110 6.99 10.16 -20.45
C ILE A 110 6.44 11.57 -20.41
N GLU A 111 6.60 12.24 -19.26
CA GLU A 111 6.23 13.63 -19.06
C GLU A 111 7.44 14.56 -19.01
N VAL A 112 7.30 15.72 -19.64
CA VAL A 112 8.31 16.77 -19.62
C VAL A 112 8.29 17.44 -18.24
N THR A 113 9.45 17.50 -17.59
CA THR A 113 9.65 18.22 -16.33
C THR A 113 10.68 19.34 -16.53
N VAL A 114 10.96 20.11 -15.47
CA VAL A 114 12.07 21.08 -15.47
C VAL A 114 13.43 20.37 -15.55
N GLY A 115 13.50 19.10 -15.14
CA GLY A 115 14.66 18.24 -15.24
C GLY A 115 14.52 17.19 -16.34
N PRO A 116 15.11 15.99 -16.18
CA PRO A 116 14.92 14.91 -17.14
C PRO A 116 13.43 14.54 -17.25
N PRO A 117 12.97 14.10 -18.44
CA PRO A 117 11.64 13.53 -18.57
C PRO A 117 11.47 12.35 -17.61
N VAL A 118 10.29 12.22 -17.04
CA VAL A 118 9.98 11.18 -16.05
C VAL A 118 8.84 10.31 -16.57
N ASP A 119 8.99 9.00 -16.44
CA ASP A 119 7.87 8.08 -16.62
C ASP A 119 6.93 8.13 -15.42
N THR A 120 5.67 8.55 -15.64
CA THR A 120 4.65 8.66 -14.59
C THR A 120 3.69 7.47 -14.56
N ALA A 121 3.92 6.43 -15.38
CA ALA A 121 3.03 5.29 -15.51
C ALA A 121 3.34 4.12 -14.55
N GLY A 122 4.28 4.26 -13.61
CA GLY A 122 4.64 3.18 -12.66
C GLY A 122 3.43 2.59 -11.94
N LEU A 123 2.53 3.43 -11.44
CA LEU A 123 1.29 2.99 -10.78
C LEU A 123 0.29 2.31 -11.75
N VAL A 124 0.25 2.71 -13.02
CA VAL A 124 -0.59 2.04 -14.04
C VAL A 124 -0.12 0.61 -14.24
N ARG A 125 1.20 0.39 -14.31
CA ARG A 125 1.79 -0.95 -14.40
C ARG A 125 1.54 -1.77 -13.13
N GLY A 126 1.71 -1.17 -11.96
CA GLY A 126 1.43 -1.80 -10.67
C GLY A 126 -0.02 -2.25 -10.51
N LEU A 127 -0.99 -1.36 -10.75
CA LEU A 127 -2.41 -1.71 -10.71
C LEU A 127 -2.77 -2.83 -11.70
N SER A 128 -2.18 -2.79 -12.90
CA SER A 128 -2.37 -3.84 -13.90
C SER A 128 -1.82 -5.19 -13.45
N ALA A 129 -0.66 -5.22 -12.76
CA ALA A 129 -0.10 -6.43 -12.18
C ALA A 129 -1.05 -7.04 -11.14
N HIS A 130 -1.54 -6.22 -10.20
CA HIS A 130 -2.53 -6.66 -9.22
C HIS A 130 -3.82 -7.17 -9.89
N ALA A 131 -4.30 -6.49 -10.93
CA ALA A 131 -5.50 -6.89 -11.65
C ALA A 131 -5.36 -8.27 -12.29
N LEU A 132 -4.22 -8.56 -12.93
CA LEU A 132 -3.94 -9.88 -13.52
C LEU A 132 -3.95 -11.00 -12.48
N VAL A 133 -3.35 -10.76 -11.31
CA VAL A 133 -3.34 -11.73 -10.21
C VAL A 133 -4.73 -11.91 -9.62
N ARG A 134 -5.43 -10.82 -9.27
CA ARG A 134 -6.76 -10.88 -8.66
C ARG A 134 -7.83 -11.50 -9.55
N THR A 135 -7.70 -11.36 -10.87
CA THR A 135 -8.61 -11.96 -11.86
C THR A 135 -8.16 -13.33 -12.34
N ASN A 136 -7.19 -13.96 -11.66
CA ASN A 136 -6.69 -15.31 -11.93
C ASN A 136 -6.21 -15.53 -13.37
N PHE A 137 -5.52 -14.55 -13.96
CA PHE A 137 -4.91 -14.73 -15.27
C PHE A 137 -3.89 -15.89 -15.21
N PRO A 138 -4.01 -16.95 -16.05
CA PRO A 138 -3.22 -18.18 -15.92
C PRO A 138 -1.70 -18.04 -15.98
N ARG A 139 -1.18 -16.88 -16.38
CA ARG A 139 0.26 -16.59 -16.50
C ARG A 139 0.66 -15.31 -15.77
N ALA A 140 -0.10 -14.89 -14.77
CA ALA A 140 0.12 -13.64 -14.05
C ALA A 140 1.54 -13.54 -13.50
N ALA A 141 2.04 -14.57 -12.80
CA ALA A 141 3.40 -14.57 -12.26
C ALA A 141 4.48 -14.33 -13.34
N LEU A 142 4.32 -14.94 -14.52
CA LEU A 142 5.26 -14.77 -15.64
C LEU A 142 5.24 -13.37 -16.24
N GLU A 143 4.07 -12.72 -16.31
CA GLU A 143 3.96 -11.37 -16.84
C GLU A 143 4.35 -10.28 -15.83
N VAL A 144 4.13 -10.53 -14.53
CA VAL A 144 4.46 -9.58 -13.46
C VAL A 144 5.94 -9.61 -13.08
N THR A 145 6.60 -10.78 -13.15
CA THR A 145 8.01 -10.94 -12.75
C THR A 145 8.97 -9.89 -13.35
N PRO A 146 8.90 -9.55 -14.66
CA PRO A 146 9.75 -8.51 -15.24
C PRO A 146 9.64 -7.14 -14.56
N LEU A 147 8.49 -6.80 -13.97
CA LEU A 147 8.30 -5.53 -13.27
C LEU A 147 9.10 -5.42 -11.96
N LEU A 148 9.67 -6.51 -11.42
CA LEU A 148 10.66 -6.42 -10.34
C LEU A 148 11.96 -5.72 -10.78
N PHE A 149 12.11 -5.44 -12.07
CA PHE A 149 13.25 -4.72 -12.66
C PHE A 149 12.80 -3.44 -13.39
N ASP A 150 11.57 -2.98 -13.12
CA ASP A 150 11.04 -1.74 -13.68
C ASP A 150 11.88 -0.53 -13.24
N GLU A 151 11.98 0.48 -14.11
CA GLU A 151 12.70 1.72 -13.81
C GLU A 151 12.06 2.49 -12.64
N THR A 152 10.74 2.40 -12.50
CA THR A 152 9.98 3.08 -11.44
C THR A 152 9.89 2.22 -10.18
N PRO A 153 10.26 2.76 -9.00
CA PRO A 153 10.16 2.02 -7.74
C PRO A 153 8.74 1.56 -7.41
N GLU A 154 7.73 2.37 -7.75
CA GLU A 154 6.32 2.07 -7.50
C GLU A 154 5.87 0.80 -8.23
N ALA A 155 6.32 0.61 -9.48
CA ALA A 155 6.01 -0.62 -10.22
C ALA A 155 6.73 -1.83 -9.62
N ARG A 156 7.96 -1.68 -9.14
CA ARG A 156 8.71 -2.78 -8.48
C ARG A 156 8.06 -3.21 -7.17
N VAL A 157 7.61 -2.26 -6.34
CA VAL A 157 6.86 -2.55 -5.11
C VAL A 157 5.56 -3.29 -5.45
N ALA A 158 4.75 -2.74 -6.35
CA ALA A 158 3.48 -3.36 -6.74
C ALA A 158 3.68 -4.74 -7.37
N ALA A 159 4.75 -4.95 -8.12
CA ALA A 159 5.09 -6.27 -8.67
C ALA A 159 5.40 -7.29 -7.56
N ALA A 160 6.18 -6.90 -6.54
CA ALA A 160 6.48 -7.76 -5.42
C ALA A 160 5.21 -8.15 -4.63
N GLU A 161 4.31 -7.19 -4.42
CA GLU A 161 3.03 -7.41 -3.74
C GLU A 161 2.06 -8.25 -4.58
N ALA A 162 1.97 -8.00 -5.89
CA ALA A 162 1.18 -8.83 -6.79
C ALA A 162 1.69 -10.27 -6.84
N LEU A 163 3.01 -10.48 -6.88
CA LEU A 163 3.60 -11.83 -6.84
C LEU A 163 3.32 -12.55 -5.52
N ARG A 164 3.36 -11.86 -4.38
CA ARG A 164 2.89 -12.42 -3.10
C ARG A 164 1.45 -12.90 -3.20
N ASP A 165 0.58 -12.07 -3.78
CA ASP A 165 -0.86 -12.33 -3.83
C ASP A 165 -1.25 -13.46 -4.80
N THR A 166 -0.30 -13.99 -5.61
CA THR A 166 -0.51 -15.22 -6.39
C THR A 166 -0.70 -16.46 -5.52
N CYS A 167 -0.21 -16.42 -4.27
CA CYS A 167 -0.12 -17.58 -3.38
C CYS A 167 0.69 -18.76 -3.97
N GLU A 168 1.50 -18.52 -5.00
CA GLU A 168 2.36 -19.54 -5.60
C GLU A 168 3.73 -19.56 -4.91
N VAL A 169 4.09 -20.69 -4.31
CA VAL A 169 5.37 -20.89 -3.61
C VAL A 169 6.59 -20.50 -4.45
N VAL A 170 6.56 -20.76 -5.76
CA VAL A 170 7.68 -20.41 -6.67
C VAL A 170 7.93 -18.91 -6.73
N CYS A 171 6.91 -18.07 -6.54
CA CYS A 171 7.06 -16.62 -6.51
C CYS A 171 7.93 -16.16 -5.34
N ALA A 172 8.04 -16.93 -4.25
CA ALA A 172 8.95 -16.62 -3.15
C ALA A 172 10.42 -16.67 -3.61
N ALA A 173 10.77 -17.66 -4.45
CA ALA A 173 12.11 -17.74 -5.04
C ALA A 173 12.36 -16.58 -6.01
N VAL A 174 11.35 -16.16 -6.78
CA VAL A 174 11.43 -14.99 -7.67
C VAL A 174 11.70 -13.71 -6.87
N LEU A 175 10.94 -13.45 -5.80
CA LEU A 175 11.16 -12.32 -4.89
C LEU A 175 12.55 -12.37 -4.24
N HIS A 176 13.01 -13.57 -3.87
CA HIS A 176 14.35 -13.74 -3.33
C HIS A 176 15.44 -13.36 -4.33
N THR A 177 15.27 -13.63 -5.63
CA THR A 177 16.24 -13.17 -6.63
C THR A 177 16.37 -11.65 -6.64
N ARG A 178 15.26 -10.91 -6.48
CA ARG A 178 15.28 -9.44 -6.37
C ARG A 178 16.07 -8.97 -5.15
N VAL A 179 15.87 -9.62 -4.00
CA VAL A 179 16.63 -9.34 -2.76
C VAL A 179 18.12 -9.58 -2.96
N LEU A 180 18.52 -10.69 -3.60
CA LEU A 180 19.92 -11.02 -3.84
C LEU A 180 20.64 -10.02 -4.75
N VAL A 181 19.93 -9.48 -5.74
CA VAL A 181 20.48 -8.40 -6.59
C VAL A 181 20.53 -7.07 -5.83
N GLY A 182 19.68 -6.89 -4.81
CA GLY A 182 19.50 -5.64 -4.08
C GLY A 182 18.60 -4.65 -4.83
N ASP A 183 18.18 -3.60 -4.13
CA ASP A 183 17.42 -2.49 -4.72
C ASP A 183 17.81 -1.20 -3.97
N PRO A 184 18.01 -0.06 -4.66
CA PRO A 184 18.26 1.21 -3.99
C PRO A 184 17.04 1.71 -3.21
N GLU A 185 15.83 1.25 -3.55
CA GLU A 185 14.59 1.63 -2.87
C GLU A 185 14.28 0.62 -1.74
N PRO A 186 14.35 1.03 -0.46
CA PRO A 186 14.10 0.13 0.67
C PRO A 186 12.72 -0.52 0.64
N ASP A 187 11.70 0.20 0.15
CA ASP A 187 10.32 -0.29 0.09
C ASP A 187 10.16 -1.50 -0.86
N VAL A 188 10.98 -1.57 -1.92
CA VAL A 188 11.00 -2.74 -2.83
C VAL A 188 11.51 -3.97 -2.09
N LEU A 189 12.60 -3.84 -1.33
CA LEU A 189 13.13 -4.94 -0.51
C LEU A 189 12.13 -5.33 0.59
N GLY A 190 11.49 -4.36 1.23
CA GLY A 190 10.43 -4.59 2.21
C GLY A 190 9.27 -5.42 1.64
N ALA A 191 8.76 -5.04 0.46
CA ALA A 191 7.72 -5.80 -0.23
C ALA A 191 8.16 -7.23 -0.57
N CYS A 192 9.42 -7.42 -1.02
CA CYS A 192 9.98 -8.74 -1.28
C CYS A 192 10.06 -9.59 -0.02
N TYR A 193 10.57 -9.05 1.10
CA TYR A 193 10.63 -9.77 2.38
C TYR A 193 9.25 -10.20 2.87
N ARG A 194 8.26 -9.30 2.80
CA ARG A 194 6.87 -9.63 3.15
C ARG A 194 6.32 -10.75 2.26
N GLY A 195 6.57 -10.69 0.96
CA GLY A 195 6.12 -11.72 0.04
C GLY A 195 6.79 -13.08 0.27
N MET A 196 8.09 -13.09 0.52
CA MET A 196 8.85 -14.31 0.85
C MET A 196 8.34 -14.96 2.14
N LEU A 197 8.12 -14.17 3.20
CA LEU A 197 7.59 -14.65 4.48
C LEU A 197 6.14 -15.16 4.36
N ALA A 198 5.31 -14.52 3.53
CA ALA A 198 3.93 -14.93 3.33
C ALA A 198 3.80 -16.24 2.55
N LEU A 199 4.65 -16.43 1.53
CA LEU A 199 4.59 -17.60 0.64
C LEU A 199 5.32 -18.83 1.21
N GLU A 200 6.49 -18.64 1.83
CA GLU A 200 7.36 -19.71 2.31
C GLU A 200 8.06 -19.33 3.62
N PRO A 201 7.31 -19.18 4.74
CA PRO A 201 7.81 -18.62 5.99
C PRO A 201 9.00 -19.40 6.57
N ARG A 202 8.95 -20.74 6.55
CA ARG A 202 10.02 -21.58 7.13
C ARG A 202 11.34 -21.43 6.38
N GLN A 203 11.26 -21.32 5.05
CA GLN A 203 12.43 -21.20 4.20
C GLN A 203 13.08 -19.81 4.30
N TYR A 204 12.26 -18.77 4.38
CA TYR A 204 12.75 -17.39 4.22
C TYR A 204 12.85 -16.59 5.52
N LEU A 205 12.30 -17.05 6.64
CA LEU A 205 12.54 -16.41 7.93
C LEU A 205 14.04 -16.24 8.25
N PRO A 206 14.91 -17.26 8.08
CA PRO A 206 16.35 -17.09 8.31
C PRO A 206 17.00 -16.05 7.38
N VAL A 207 16.48 -15.88 6.15
CA VAL A 207 17.00 -14.91 5.18
C VAL A 207 16.65 -13.48 5.63
N VAL A 208 15.41 -13.25 6.05
CA VAL A 208 14.98 -11.93 6.55
C VAL A 208 15.63 -11.61 7.90
N ALA A 209 15.86 -12.61 8.74
CA ALA A 209 16.63 -12.45 9.99
C ALA A 209 18.06 -11.98 9.71
N ALA A 210 18.77 -12.62 8.77
CA ALA A 210 20.11 -12.21 8.37
C ALA A 210 20.15 -10.79 7.79
N ALA A 211 19.13 -10.37 7.04
CA ALA A 211 19.00 -9.01 6.56
C ALA A 211 18.85 -8.00 7.72
N LEU A 212 18.06 -8.32 8.73
CA LEU A 212 17.93 -7.49 9.94
C LEU A 212 19.26 -7.38 10.70
N GLU A 213 19.98 -8.50 10.88
CA GLU A 213 21.31 -8.51 11.50
C GLU A 213 22.32 -7.63 10.74
N ALA A 214 22.22 -7.58 9.41
CA ALA A 214 23.02 -6.70 8.56
C ALA A 214 22.59 -5.23 8.61
N GLY A 215 21.56 -4.89 9.39
CA GLY A 215 21.09 -3.51 9.59
C GLY A 215 20.01 -3.06 8.61
N VAL A 216 19.35 -3.97 7.89
CA VAL A 216 18.25 -3.63 6.96
C VAL A 216 16.96 -3.39 7.73
N GLU A 217 16.57 -2.12 7.86
CA GLU A 217 15.39 -1.70 8.64
C GLU A 217 14.06 -2.31 8.13
N THR A 218 13.90 -2.40 6.81
CA THR A 218 12.66 -2.96 6.22
C THR A 218 12.49 -4.45 6.52
N ALA A 219 13.56 -5.16 6.90
CA ALA A 219 13.48 -6.53 7.38
C ALA A 219 12.78 -6.63 8.75
N ALA A 220 13.04 -5.70 9.67
CA ALA A 220 12.34 -5.64 10.97
C ALA A 220 10.84 -5.40 10.79
N LEU A 221 10.45 -4.51 9.88
CA LEU A 221 9.04 -4.24 9.57
C LEU A 221 8.38 -5.47 8.92
N ALA A 222 9.03 -6.11 7.95
CA ALA A 222 8.51 -7.31 7.30
C ALA A 222 8.33 -8.48 8.28
N LEU A 223 9.27 -8.68 9.21
CA LEU A 223 9.14 -9.66 10.30
C LEU A 223 7.94 -9.34 11.18
N GLY A 224 7.76 -8.07 11.56
CA GLY A 224 6.61 -7.61 12.32
C GLY A 224 5.27 -7.85 11.61
N GLU A 225 5.18 -7.52 10.33
CA GLU A 225 3.95 -7.68 9.55
C GLU A 225 3.63 -9.13 9.19
N SER A 226 4.61 -10.04 9.24
CA SER A 226 4.42 -11.47 8.97
C SER A 226 3.50 -12.16 9.97
N ARG A 227 3.39 -11.63 11.20
CA ARG A 227 2.67 -12.23 12.34
C ARG A 227 3.12 -13.65 12.70
N LEU A 228 4.31 -14.07 12.26
CA LEU A 228 4.90 -15.35 12.64
C LEU A 228 5.33 -15.28 14.11
N PRO A 229 4.89 -16.21 14.98
CA PRO A 229 5.33 -16.24 16.37
C PRO A 229 6.86 -16.28 16.52
N GLU A 230 7.54 -17.01 15.63
CA GLU A 230 9.00 -17.17 15.62
C GLU A 230 9.75 -15.86 15.31
N ALA A 231 9.11 -14.90 14.63
CA ALA A 231 9.72 -13.60 14.34
C ALA A 231 9.96 -12.77 15.60
N LEU A 232 9.23 -13.02 16.70
CA LEU A 232 9.47 -12.33 17.97
C LEU A 232 10.87 -12.62 18.51
N LEU A 233 11.35 -13.86 18.40
CA LEU A 233 12.69 -14.21 18.86
C LEU A 233 13.77 -13.46 18.07
N VAL A 234 13.64 -13.45 16.74
CA VAL A 234 14.54 -12.72 15.83
C VAL A 234 14.58 -11.22 16.17
N LEU A 235 13.42 -10.60 16.38
CA LEU A 235 13.33 -9.17 16.73
C LEU A 235 13.94 -8.89 18.12
N LYS A 236 13.75 -9.78 19.10
CA LYS A 236 14.37 -9.64 20.44
C LYS A 236 15.89 -9.71 20.38
N ASP A 237 16.42 -10.63 19.60
CA ASP A 237 17.87 -10.80 19.43
C ASP A 237 18.48 -9.58 18.73
N ALA A 238 17.82 -9.07 17.68
CA ALA A 238 18.24 -7.84 17.00
C ALA A 238 18.24 -6.61 17.93
N LEU A 239 17.26 -6.50 18.83
CA LEU A 239 17.15 -5.39 19.78
C LEU A 239 18.34 -5.32 20.76
N ALA A 240 18.98 -6.45 21.06
CA ALA A 240 20.14 -6.50 21.95
C ALA A 240 21.37 -5.77 21.37
N HIS A 241 21.46 -5.67 20.04
CA HIS A 241 22.60 -5.10 19.33
C HIS A 241 22.25 -3.83 18.53
N ALA A 242 20.99 -3.42 18.56
CA ALA A 242 20.49 -2.28 17.78
C ALA A 242 21.09 -0.93 18.24
N ASN A 243 21.43 -0.10 17.25
CA ASN A 243 21.67 1.34 17.50
C ASN A 243 20.33 2.07 17.77
N ALA A 244 20.37 3.37 18.07
CA ALA A 244 19.16 4.12 18.44
C ALA A 244 18.09 4.23 17.34
N GLU A 245 18.48 4.16 16.06
CA GLU A 245 17.56 4.22 14.92
C GLU A 245 16.91 2.85 14.70
N MET A 246 17.74 1.81 14.56
CA MET A 246 17.31 0.42 14.45
C MET A 246 16.46 -0.02 15.65
N GLU A 247 16.76 0.46 16.86
CA GLU A 247 15.98 0.16 18.06
C GLU A 247 14.51 0.56 17.88
N LYS A 248 14.24 1.74 17.32
CA LYS A 248 12.86 2.21 17.07
C LYS A 248 12.16 1.31 16.06
N THR A 249 12.84 0.99 14.96
CA THR A 249 12.30 0.15 13.89
C THR A 249 12.02 -1.27 14.37
N VAL A 250 12.93 -1.87 15.14
CA VAL A 250 12.74 -3.21 15.74
C VAL A 250 11.57 -3.20 16.73
N LEU A 251 11.47 -2.19 17.60
CA LEU A 251 10.33 -2.08 18.53
C LEU A 251 8.99 -1.90 17.81
N LEU A 252 8.97 -1.13 16.71
CA LEU A 252 7.81 -1.04 15.85
C LEU A 252 7.48 -2.40 15.21
N GLY A 253 8.48 -3.14 14.73
CA GLY A 253 8.34 -4.52 14.25
C GLY A 253 7.68 -5.44 15.29
N VAL A 254 8.14 -5.39 16.54
CA VAL A 254 7.53 -6.15 17.65
C VAL A 254 6.07 -5.75 17.86
N ALA A 255 5.75 -4.45 17.81
CA ALA A 255 4.37 -3.99 17.94
C ALA A 255 3.48 -4.42 16.75
N LEU A 256 4.04 -4.53 15.54
CA LEU A 256 3.34 -4.97 14.34
C LEU A 256 2.96 -6.46 14.36
N LEU A 257 3.69 -7.30 15.11
CA LEU A 257 3.37 -8.74 15.25
C LEU A 257 1.95 -8.99 15.76
N ARG A 258 1.44 -8.10 16.63
CA ARG A 258 0.09 -8.19 17.22
C ARG A 258 -0.19 -9.51 17.94
N THR A 259 0.84 -10.18 18.46
CA THR A 259 0.70 -11.37 19.29
C THR A 259 0.71 -11.00 20.78
N ASP A 260 0.03 -11.79 21.60
CA ASP A 260 0.00 -11.58 23.06
C ASP A 260 1.40 -11.60 23.68
N ASP A 261 2.28 -12.47 23.17
CA ASP A 261 3.68 -12.56 23.61
C ASP A 261 4.47 -11.30 23.27
N ALA A 262 4.29 -10.74 22.07
CA ALA A 262 4.95 -9.50 21.67
C ALA A 262 4.47 -8.31 22.51
N LEU A 263 3.15 -8.20 22.76
CA LEU A 263 2.60 -7.16 23.61
C LEU A 263 3.06 -7.30 25.06
N THR A 264 3.10 -8.52 25.59
CA THR A 264 3.61 -8.82 26.94
C THR A 264 5.07 -8.40 27.05
N TYR A 265 5.90 -8.79 26.08
CA TYR A 265 7.31 -8.39 26.03
C TYR A 265 7.49 -6.86 26.00
N LEU A 266 6.69 -6.13 25.20
CA LEU A 266 6.75 -4.66 25.18
C LEU A 266 6.35 -4.03 26.51
N LEU A 267 5.34 -4.57 27.20
CA LEU A 267 4.91 -4.07 28.51
C LEU A 267 5.96 -4.32 29.60
N GLU A 268 6.60 -5.48 29.60
CA GLU A 268 7.74 -5.79 30.47
C GLU A 268 8.89 -4.82 30.21
N LEU A 269 9.23 -4.60 28.92
CA LEU A 269 10.29 -3.67 28.54
C LEU A 269 9.96 -2.23 28.96
N LEU A 270 8.70 -1.80 28.86
CA LEU A 270 8.26 -0.49 29.35
C LEU A 270 8.45 -0.33 30.87
N ALA A 271 8.22 -1.39 31.63
CA ALA A 271 8.34 -1.38 33.09
C ALA A 271 9.80 -1.30 33.55
N GLU A 272 10.72 -1.98 32.85
CA GLU A 272 12.07 -2.22 33.35
C GLU A 272 13.15 -1.42 32.63
N ALA A 273 13.00 -1.14 31.33
CA ALA A 273 14.06 -0.56 30.52
C ALA A 273 14.48 0.86 30.95
N PRO A 274 15.68 1.32 30.54
CA PRO A 274 16.06 2.74 30.68
C PRO A 274 15.02 3.68 30.06
N GLU A 275 14.91 4.89 30.59
CA GLU A 275 13.89 5.87 30.18
C GLU A 275 13.89 6.15 28.66
N SER A 276 15.06 6.19 28.02
CA SER A 276 15.18 6.37 26.56
C SER A 276 14.49 5.26 25.76
N ARG A 277 14.73 3.99 26.11
CA ARG A 277 14.11 2.84 25.45
C ARG A 277 12.63 2.74 25.78
N ALA A 278 12.24 3.00 27.02
CA ALA A 278 10.84 3.05 27.42
C ALA A 278 10.01 4.06 26.60
N ILE A 279 10.60 5.20 26.20
CA ILE A 279 9.96 6.15 25.28
C ILE A 279 9.69 5.52 23.91
N HIS A 280 10.67 4.82 23.33
CA HIS A 280 10.50 4.14 22.04
C HIS A 280 9.43 3.04 22.13
N VAL A 281 9.34 2.34 23.26
CA VAL A 281 8.27 1.36 23.51
C VAL A 281 6.89 2.01 23.53
N ILE A 282 6.71 3.14 24.23
CA ILE A 282 5.44 3.90 24.21
C ILE A 282 5.08 4.32 22.78
N GLN A 283 6.07 4.78 22.00
CA GLN A 283 5.86 5.17 20.61
C GLN A 283 5.42 3.98 19.74
N ALA A 284 6.06 2.81 19.87
CA ALA A 284 5.67 1.60 19.15
C ALA A 284 4.26 1.12 19.54
N LEU A 285 3.94 1.10 20.83
CA LEU A 285 2.62 0.70 21.34
C LEU A 285 1.49 1.66 20.92
N SER A 286 1.80 2.90 20.53
CA SER A 286 0.80 3.86 20.05
C SER A 286 0.10 3.42 18.75
N LEU A 287 0.68 2.45 18.03
CA LEU A 287 0.01 1.73 16.94
C LEU A 287 -1.33 1.14 17.38
N HIS A 288 -1.43 0.75 18.66
CA HIS A 288 -2.59 0.11 19.27
C HIS A 288 -3.38 1.06 20.17
N ARG A 289 -3.27 2.38 19.98
CA ARG A 289 -3.96 3.40 20.82
C ARG A 289 -5.48 3.25 20.91
N HIS A 290 -6.09 2.54 19.96
CA HIS A 290 -7.53 2.27 19.92
C HIS A 290 -7.93 1.05 20.78
N ASP A 291 -6.96 0.22 21.21
CA ASP A 291 -7.18 -0.83 22.20
C ASP A 291 -7.16 -0.19 23.60
N THR A 292 -8.36 -0.01 24.16
CA THR A 292 -8.54 0.62 25.47
C THR A 292 -7.92 -0.19 26.59
N ARG A 293 -7.96 -1.53 26.51
CA ARG A 293 -7.40 -2.42 27.54
C ARG A 293 -5.89 -2.32 27.57
N LEU A 294 -5.25 -2.37 26.40
CA LEU A 294 -3.80 -2.19 26.30
C LEU A 294 -3.40 -0.79 26.75
N THR A 295 -4.11 0.25 26.30
CA THR A 295 -3.84 1.64 26.67
C THR A 295 -3.91 1.86 28.18
N SER A 296 -4.91 1.28 28.87
CA SER A 296 -4.98 1.31 30.34
C SER A 296 -3.75 0.66 31.00
N ARG A 297 -3.33 -0.53 30.54
CA ARG A 297 -2.14 -1.21 31.07
C ARG A 297 -0.87 -0.38 30.87
N VAL A 298 -0.69 0.24 29.70
CA VAL A 298 0.43 1.15 29.43
C VAL A 298 0.42 2.33 30.41
N GLY A 299 -0.75 2.95 30.62
CA GLY A 299 -0.91 4.07 31.55
C GLY A 299 -0.58 3.71 33.01
N GLU A 300 -0.98 2.52 33.45
CA GLU A 300 -0.65 1.99 34.79
C GLU A 300 0.87 1.84 34.96
N ILE A 301 1.56 1.22 34.00
CA ILE A 301 3.01 1.04 34.03
C ILE A 301 3.73 2.40 34.00
N VAL A 302 3.33 3.32 33.12
CA VAL A 302 3.90 4.66 33.03
C VAL A 302 3.76 5.42 34.36
N SER A 303 2.60 5.30 35.01
CA SER A 303 2.35 5.91 36.32
C SER A 303 3.24 5.31 37.42
N ALA A 304 3.39 3.98 37.43
CA ALA A 304 4.24 3.26 38.39
C ALA A 304 5.73 3.65 38.26
N ARG A 305 6.20 3.96 37.04
CA ARG A 305 7.58 4.41 36.77
C ARG A 305 7.91 5.78 37.36
N LYS A 306 6.90 6.60 37.72
CA LYS A 306 7.05 7.96 38.28
C LYS A 306 7.95 8.91 37.47
N SER A 307 8.08 8.68 36.15
CA SER A 307 8.82 9.56 35.24
C SER A 307 7.88 10.56 34.59
N ARG A 308 8.18 11.86 34.75
CA ARG A 308 7.45 12.93 34.07
C ARG A 308 7.61 12.86 32.55
N LYS A 309 8.75 12.38 32.06
CA LYS A 309 9.02 12.27 30.62
C LYS A 309 8.18 11.17 30.00
N LEU A 310 8.07 10.01 30.65
CA LEU A 310 7.20 8.92 30.19
C LEU A 310 5.73 9.33 30.23
N ALA A 311 5.28 9.98 31.30
CA ALA A 311 3.90 10.49 31.40
C ALA A 311 3.56 11.48 30.28
N ARG A 312 4.49 12.38 29.94
CA ARG A 312 4.32 13.32 28.83
C ARG A 312 4.19 12.61 27.48
N VAL A 313 5.11 11.69 27.16
CA VAL A 313 5.06 10.97 25.88
C VAL A 313 3.80 10.11 25.77
N PHE A 314 3.37 9.49 26.87
CA PHE A 314 2.11 8.75 26.91
C PHE A 314 0.91 9.65 26.58
N ALA A 315 0.81 10.81 27.22
CA ALA A 315 -0.25 11.77 26.93
C ALA A 315 -0.24 12.26 25.47
N GLU A 316 0.95 12.54 24.91
CA GLU A 316 1.11 12.97 23.51
C GLU A 316 0.69 11.88 22.50
N ARG A 317 0.87 10.59 22.83
CA ARG A 317 0.62 9.47 21.91
C ARG A 317 -0.74 8.80 22.06
N PHE A 318 -1.34 8.86 23.25
CA PHE A 318 -2.59 8.19 23.59
C PHE A 318 -3.71 9.16 23.99
N GLY A 319 -3.42 10.46 24.10
CA GLY A 319 -4.44 11.48 24.36
C GLY A 319 -5.44 11.61 23.21
N PRO A 320 -6.62 12.23 23.45
CA PRO A 320 -7.57 12.54 22.39
C PRO A 320 -6.87 13.46 21.37
N ASN A 321 -6.98 13.15 20.08
CA ASN A 321 -6.53 14.06 19.02
C ASN A 321 -7.33 15.36 19.13
N GLU A 322 -6.71 16.44 19.58
CA GLU A 322 -7.24 17.79 19.42
C GLU A 322 -7.16 18.17 17.92
N GLY A 323 -8.06 17.62 17.11
CA GLY A 323 -8.03 17.81 15.66
C GLY A 323 -8.94 16.87 14.88
N GLY A 324 -10.22 16.80 15.25
CA GLY A 324 -11.30 16.15 14.50
C GLY A 324 -12.51 17.06 14.46
#